data_AF-A0A2I0JS29-F1
#
_entry.id   AF-A0A2I0JS29-F1
#
_cell.length_a   1.000
_cell.length_b   1.000
_cell.length_c   1.000
_cell.angle_alpha   90.00
_cell.angle_beta   90.00
_cell.angle_gamma   90.00
#
_symmetry.space_group_name_H-M   'P 1'
#
loop_
_entity.id
_entity.type
_entity.pdbx_description
1 polymer ?
#
loop_
_entity_poly.entity_id
_entity_poly.type
_entity_poly.pdbx_seq_one_letter_code
_entity_poly.pdbx_strand_id
1 'polypeptide(L)'
;MGDFIRDLKEEFGSVEHVYVWHALCGYWGGVRPDVPGMPESKVIRPRLSPGLEKTMEDLAVDKIANSGIGLVPPEEVQEMYERLHAHLQSVGIDGVKVDVIHLLEMLCEDFGGRVELAKAYYKALTTSVRKHFNGNGVIASMEHCNDFMLLGTEAISLGRVGDDFWCTDPQGVPDGTYWLQGCHMVHCAYNSLWMVNFIHPDWDMFQSTHPCAEFHAASRAISGGPIYVSDCVGKHDFKLLRSLVLPDGSILRCQFYALPTRDCLFEDPLHDGKTMLKIWNVNKYTGVLGLFNCQGGGWCRETRKNRSFSEFSHAVSYTASPNDIEWNNTSSPVSLKDAQIFAVYMFKEQKVRLLKSQDRLEVSLEPFNYELLTVSPVNEVNSIQFAVIGLVNMLNTGGAVQSMEFDEEAGSVRVGVRGSGEMSVFTSEKPRSCKINGAEVKFRYADQMVEVQVPWAGSKEVSVIEYLF
;
A
#
# COMPACT_ATOMS: atom_id res chain seq x y z
N MET A 1 12.76 23.20 15.98
CA MET A 1 12.27 22.35 14.88
C MET A 1 13.19 22.45 13.67
N GLY A 2 13.42 23.65 13.12
CA GLY A 2 14.27 23.82 11.92
C GLY A 2 15.66 23.17 12.01
N ASP A 3 16.38 23.37 13.12
CA ASP A 3 17.70 22.74 13.31
C ASP A 3 17.62 21.21 13.29
N PHE A 4 16.66 20.63 14.01
CA PHE A 4 16.46 19.18 14.03
C PHE A 4 16.18 18.59 12.64
N ILE A 5 15.35 19.25 11.83
CA ILE A 5 15.02 18.78 10.48
C ILE A 5 16.23 18.87 9.54
N ARG A 6 17.01 19.95 9.66
CA ARG A 6 18.25 20.11 8.90
C ARG A 6 19.26 19.03 9.29
N ASP A 7 19.51 18.85 10.58
CA ASP A 7 20.45 17.85 11.10
C ASP A 7 20.02 16.44 10.68
N LEU A 8 18.71 16.11 10.71
CA LEU A 8 18.17 14.84 10.24
C LEU A 8 18.48 14.57 8.76
N LYS A 9 18.25 15.56 7.88
CA LYS A 9 18.51 15.41 6.44
C LYS A 9 20.01 15.38 6.10
N GLU A 10 20.82 16.15 6.83
CA GLU A 10 22.27 16.20 6.63
C GLU A 10 22.97 14.93 7.14
N GLU A 11 22.58 14.43 8.31
CA GLU A 11 23.14 13.20 8.88
C GLU A 11 22.67 11.96 8.12
N PHE A 12 21.39 11.92 7.75
CA PHE A 12 20.79 10.82 7.00
C PHE A 12 20.45 11.28 5.59
N GLY A 13 21.44 11.37 4.71
CA GLY A 13 21.28 11.84 3.32
C GLY A 13 20.31 11.03 2.45
N SER A 14 19.77 9.91 2.95
CA SER A 14 18.67 9.14 2.34
C SER A 14 17.27 9.66 2.72
N VAL A 15 17.16 10.55 3.72
CA VAL A 15 15.89 11.17 4.12
C VAL A 15 15.66 12.41 3.27
N GLU A 16 14.91 12.23 2.18
CA GLU A 16 14.63 13.32 1.23
C GLU A 16 13.51 14.25 1.71
N HIS A 17 12.52 13.69 2.41
CA HIS A 17 11.32 14.41 2.80
C HIS A 17 10.92 14.16 4.26
N VAL A 18 10.41 15.19 4.91
CA VAL A 18 9.81 15.14 6.26
C VAL A 18 8.41 15.72 6.22
N TYR A 19 7.44 14.92 6.66
CA TYR A 19 6.03 15.29 6.72
C TYR A 19 5.60 15.41 8.19
N VAL A 20 4.63 16.28 8.46
CA VAL A 20 4.01 16.40 9.80
C VAL A 20 2.50 16.22 9.73
N TRP A 21 1.92 15.74 10.82
CA TRP A 21 0.48 15.50 10.93
C TRP A 21 -0.24 16.72 11.49
N HIS A 22 -1.43 17.03 10.97
CA HIS A 22 -2.41 17.91 11.63
C HIS A 22 -3.84 17.52 11.23
N ALA A 23 -4.84 17.96 12.00
CA ALA A 23 -6.25 17.80 11.62
C ALA A 23 -6.70 18.91 10.66
N LEU A 24 -7.75 18.69 9.88
CA LEU A 24 -8.26 19.67 8.90
C LEU A 24 -8.62 21.03 9.53
N CYS A 25 -9.10 21.05 10.78
CA CYS A 25 -9.46 22.27 11.49
C CYS A 25 -8.38 22.76 12.48
N GLY A 26 -7.14 22.25 12.39
CA GLY A 26 -6.06 22.54 13.33
C GLY A 26 -5.56 21.29 14.05
N TYR A 27 -5.82 21.17 15.35
CA TYR A 27 -5.62 19.91 16.09
C TYR A 27 -6.97 19.18 16.28
N TRP A 28 -7.01 18.07 17.02
CA TRP A 28 -8.24 17.32 17.30
C TRP A 28 -9.41 18.18 17.81
N GLY A 29 -9.13 19.23 18.58
CA GLY A 29 -10.13 20.17 19.11
C GLY A 29 -10.31 21.45 18.29
N GLY A 30 -9.70 21.53 17.10
CA GLY A 30 -9.63 22.74 16.29
C GLY A 30 -8.60 23.77 16.77
N VAL A 31 -8.83 25.04 16.48
CA VAL A 31 -8.03 26.19 16.95
C VAL A 31 -8.62 26.73 18.24
N ARG A 32 -7.78 27.03 19.23
CA ARG A 32 -8.22 27.60 20.50
C ARG A 32 -8.66 29.07 20.33
N PRO A 33 -9.88 29.46 20.75
CA PRO A 33 -10.33 30.85 20.73
C PRO A 33 -9.56 31.75 21.71
N ASP A 34 -9.66 33.06 21.47
CA ASP A 34 -9.15 34.11 22.36
C ASP A 34 -7.64 34.03 22.65
N VAL A 35 -6.86 33.44 21.73
CA VAL A 35 -5.40 33.36 21.83
C VAL A 35 -4.76 34.45 20.97
N PRO A 36 -4.03 35.41 21.55
CA PRO A 36 -3.37 36.47 20.78
C PRO A 36 -2.47 35.91 19.67
N GLY A 37 -2.69 36.38 18.44
CA GLY A 37 -1.92 36.00 17.26
C GLY A 37 -2.38 34.73 16.55
N MET A 38 -3.36 34.00 17.09
CA MET A 38 -4.05 32.91 16.39
C MET A 38 -5.22 33.47 15.56
N PRO A 39 -5.66 32.75 14.50
CA PRO A 39 -6.86 33.15 13.76
C PRO A 39 -8.10 33.13 14.67
N GLU A 40 -9.08 33.98 14.36
CA GLU A 40 -10.35 33.96 15.08
C GLU A 40 -11.01 32.59 14.94
N SER A 41 -11.55 32.08 16.03
CA SER A 41 -12.20 30.77 16.04
C SER A 41 -13.34 30.72 17.04
N LYS A 42 -14.37 29.95 16.70
CA LYS A 42 -15.54 29.76 17.55
C LYS A 42 -15.67 28.29 17.90
N VAL A 43 -15.92 27.98 19.18
CA VAL A 43 -16.25 26.60 19.57
C VAL A 43 -17.66 26.29 19.06
N ILE A 44 -17.74 25.30 18.18
CA ILE A 44 -18.97 24.78 17.62
C ILE A 44 -19.15 23.37 18.11
N ARG A 45 -20.36 23.05 18.57
CA ARG A 45 -20.69 21.69 18.98
C ARG A 45 -21.05 20.88 17.74
N PRO A 46 -20.29 19.82 17.40
CA PRO A 46 -20.61 18.94 16.28
C PRO A 46 -22.00 18.33 16.47
N ARG A 47 -22.76 18.24 15.38
CA ARG A 47 -24.05 17.53 15.35
C ARG A 47 -23.96 16.35 14.39
N LEU A 48 -24.20 15.15 14.91
CA LEU A 48 -24.30 13.95 14.11
C LEU A 48 -25.60 14.00 13.29
N SER A 49 -25.54 13.55 12.05
CA SER A 49 -26.75 13.34 11.26
C SER A 49 -27.48 12.08 11.75
N PRO A 50 -28.81 11.95 11.52
CA PRO A 50 -29.55 10.74 11.90
C PRO A 50 -29.00 9.45 11.26
N GLY A 51 -28.25 9.56 10.16
CA GLY A 51 -27.53 8.45 9.55
C GLY A 51 -26.27 8.07 10.31
N LEU A 52 -25.46 9.05 10.72
CA LEU A 52 -24.24 8.82 11.50
C LEU A 52 -24.54 8.34 12.92
N GLU A 53 -25.65 8.74 13.54
CA GLU A 53 -26.09 8.16 14.83
C GLU A 53 -26.34 6.64 14.75
N LYS A 54 -26.55 6.11 13.54
CA LYS A 54 -26.74 4.68 13.28
C LYS A 54 -25.45 3.94 12.97
N THR A 55 -24.30 4.60 12.85
CA THR A 55 -23.01 3.94 12.61
C THR A 55 -22.39 3.42 13.90
N MET A 56 -21.15 2.94 13.82
CA MET A 56 -20.36 2.50 14.98
C MET A 56 -20.16 3.64 15.98
N GLU A 57 -20.29 3.33 17.27
CA GLU A 57 -19.84 4.23 18.34
C GLU A 57 -18.31 4.27 18.34
N ASP A 58 -17.76 5.49 18.30
CA ASP A 58 -16.32 5.71 18.20
C ASP A 58 -15.86 6.74 19.23
N LEU A 59 -14.81 6.38 19.98
CA LEU A 59 -14.30 7.20 21.08
C LEU A 59 -13.78 8.56 20.59
N ALA A 60 -13.19 8.65 19.39
CA ALA A 60 -12.70 9.91 18.87
C ALA A 60 -13.87 10.82 18.48
N VAL A 61 -14.89 10.28 17.81
CA VAL A 61 -16.12 11.00 17.48
C VAL A 61 -16.84 11.48 18.74
N ASP A 62 -16.98 10.63 19.75
CA ASP A 62 -17.64 10.99 21.01
C ASP A 62 -16.90 12.12 21.73
N LYS A 63 -15.56 12.08 21.77
CA LYS A 63 -14.76 13.17 22.37
C LYS A 63 -14.94 14.48 21.62
N ILE A 64 -14.97 14.45 20.29
CA ILE A 64 -15.20 15.61 19.43
C ILE A 64 -16.60 16.21 19.69
N ALA A 65 -17.64 15.36 19.68
CA ALA A 65 -19.03 15.78 19.88
C ALA A 65 -19.28 16.37 21.28
N ASN A 66 -18.59 15.85 22.30
CA ASN A 66 -18.72 16.33 23.68
C ASN A 66 -17.91 17.60 23.96
N SER A 67 -16.72 17.74 23.37
CA SER A 67 -15.81 18.86 23.67
C SER A 67 -16.06 20.09 22.81
N GLY A 68 -16.65 19.91 21.63
CA GLY A 68 -16.73 20.97 20.62
C GLY A 68 -15.43 21.14 19.83
N ILE A 69 -15.52 21.86 18.72
CA ILE A 69 -14.40 22.16 17.83
C ILE A 69 -14.27 23.67 17.69
N GLY A 70 -13.07 24.20 17.93
CA GLY A 70 -12.73 25.56 17.57
C GLY A 70 -12.58 25.70 16.06
N LEU A 71 -13.66 26.07 15.39
CA LEU A 71 -13.71 26.22 13.94
C LEU A 71 -13.28 27.65 13.57
N VAL A 72 -12.34 27.77 12.63
CA VAL A 72 -12.01 29.05 11.99
C VAL A 72 -13.09 29.36 10.94
N PRO A 73 -13.66 30.58 10.91
CA PRO A 73 -14.67 30.95 9.91
C PRO A 73 -14.16 30.77 8.47
N PRO A 74 -15.03 30.39 7.52
CA PRO A 74 -14.65 30.13 6.13
C PRO A 74 -14.00 31.35 5.43
N GLU A 75 -14.26 32.56 5.91
CA GLU A 75 -13.68 33.81 5.40
C GLU A 75 -12.19 33.95 5.78
N GLU A 76 -11.76 33.33 6.89
CA GLU A 76 -10.41 33.48 7.46
C GLU A 76 -9.55 32.21 7.31
N VAL A 77 -10.16 31.07 6.97
CA VAL A 77 -9.47 29.77 6.88
C VAL A 77 -8.30 29.77 5.89
N GLN A 78 -8.36 30.60 4.85
CA GLN A 78 -7.26 30.81 3.91
C GLN A 78 -5.99 31.32 4.60
N GLU A 79 -6.13 32.29 5.51
CA GLU A 79 -5.00 32.85 6.25
C GLU A 79 -4.45 31.86 7.28
N MET A 80 -5.33 31.08 7.92
CA MET A 80 -4.92 30.01 8.83
C MET A 80 -3.96 29.03 8.13
N TYR A 81 -4.37 28.51 6.96
CA TYR A 81 -3.56 27.55 6.22
C TYR A 81 -2.26 28.15 5.70
N GLU A 82 -2.32 29.35 5.11
CA GLU A 82 -1.15 30.09 4.65
C GLU A 82 -0.11 30.24 5.78
N ARG A 83 -0.53 30.72 6.96
CA ARG A 83 0.40 30.93 8.09
C ARG A 83 0.95 29.62 8.63
N LEU A 84 0.12 28.58 8.75
CA LEU A 84 0.54 27.27 9.25
C LEU A 84 1.58 26.63 8.31
N HIS A 85 1.27 26.52 7.02
CA HIS A 85 2.14 25.85 6.05
C HIS A 85 3.38 26.68 5.70
N ALA A 86 3.28 28.01 5.66
CA ALA A 86 4.47 28.88 5.54
C ALA A 86 5.44 28.67 6.71
N HIS A 87 4.92 28.55 7.94
CA HIS A 87 5.77 28.25 9.09
C HIS A 87 6.44 26.88 8.96
N LEU A 88 5.68 25.83 8.64
CA LEU A 88 6.20 24.47 8.45
C LEU A 88 7.28 24.43 7.37
N GLN A 89 7.04 25.05 6.22
CA GLN A 89 8.03 25.17 5.15
C GLN A 89 9.29 25.91 5.62
N SER A 90 9.13 27.01 6.39
CA SER A 90 10.27 27.81 6.89
C SER A 90 11.21 27.05 7.82
N VAL A 91 10.74 25.96 8.42
CA VAL A 91 11.52 25.08 9.29
C VAL A 91 11.85 23.74 8.63
N GLY A 92 11.73 23.65 7.31
CA GLY A 92 12.24 22.53 6.50
C GLY A 92 11.29 21.35 6.31
N ILE A 93 10.01 21.47 6.71
CA ILE A 93 8.98 20.46 6.44
C ILE A 93 8.58 20.50 4.95
N ASP A 94 8.46 19.34 4.33
CA ASP A 94 8.19 19.19 2.89
C ASP A 94 6.73 18.91 2.57
N GLY A 95 5.94 18.49 3.57
CA GLY A 95 4.53 18.16 3.39
C GLY A 95 3.79 17.85 4.68
N VAL A 96 2.52 17.49 4.54
CA VAL A 96 1.63 17.23 5.68
C VAL A 96 0.77 15.96 5.51
N LYS A 97 0.44 15.29 6.62
CA LYS A 97 -0.68 14.35 6.68
C LYS A 97 -1.87 15.08 7.32
N VAL A 98 -2.95 15.26 6.56
CA VAL A 98 -4.17 15.95 7.02
C VAL A 98 -5.21 14.92 7.39
N ASP A 99 -5.71 15.03 8.62
CA ASP A 99 -6.60 14.05 9.23
C ASP A 99 -7.93 14.66 9.68
N VAL A 100 -8.84 13.82 10.14
CA VAL A 100 -10.16 14.24 10.63
C VAL A 100 -10.94 15.04 9.57
N ILE A 101 -10.76 14.69 8.29
CA ILE A 101 -11.27 15.46 7.14
C ILE A 101 -12.80 15.48 7.11
N HIS A 102 -13.44 14.36 7.49
CA HIS A 102 -14.90 14.23 7.51
C HIS A 102 -15.60 15.21 8.47
N LEU A 103 -14.88 15.84 9.39
CA LEU A 103 -15.42 16.69 10.46
C LEU A 103 -16.36 17.80 9.99
N LEU A 104 -16.13 18.36 8.80
CA LEU A 104 -16.90 19.50 8.30
C LEU A 104 -18.41 19.22 8.19
N GLU A 105 -18.81 17.96 7.92
CA GLU A 105 -20.22 17.57 7.86
C GLU A 105 -20.96 17.85 9.17
N MET A 106 -20.27 17.75 10.32
CA MET A 106 -20.88 17.94 11.63
C MET A 106 -20.86 19.39 12.11
N LEU A 107 -20.19 20.31 11.40
CA LEU A 107 -19.95 21.70 11.83
C LEU A 107 -20.66 22.76 10.97
N CYS A 108 -21.28 22.35 9.87
CA CYS A 108 -21.58 23.25 8.76
C CYS A 108 -22.90 24.02 8.82
N GLU A 109 -23.77 23.75 9.80
CA GLU A 109 -25.16 24.27 9.83
C GLU A 109 -25.23 25.79 9.70
N ASP A 110 -24.33 26.51 10.39
CA ASP A 110 -24.27 27.98 10.39
C ASP A 110 -23.46 28.58 9.22
N PHE A 111 -22.87 27.77 8.33
CA PHE A 111 -21.92 28.20 7.29
C PHE A 111 -22.35 27.84 5.87
N GLY A 112 -23.64 27.94 5.57
CA GLY A 112 -24.18 27.59 4.25
C GLY A 112 -24.25 26.07 4.00
N GLY A 113 -24.15 25.27 5.07
CA GLY A 113 -24.18 23.82 5.00
C GLY A 113 -22.87 23.21 4.52
N ARG A 114 -22.89 21.87 4.42
CA ARG A 114 -21.71 21.02 4.19
C ARG A 114 -20.91 21.45 2.96
N VAL A 115 -21.61 21.83 1.89
CA VAL A 115 -21.00 22.17 0.59
C VAL A 115 -20.21 23.48 0.65
N GLU A 116 -20.77 24.55 1.20
CA GLU A 116 -20.09 25.86 1.21
C GLU A 116 -18.91 25.88 2.18
N LEU A 117 -19.06 25.26 3.35
CA LEU A 117 -17.95 25.10 4.29
C LEU A 117 -16.81 24.25 3.67
N ALA A 118 -17.14 23.13 3.02
CA ALA A 118 -16.15 22.28 2.36
C ALA A 118 -15.41 23.03 1.23
N LYS A 119 -16.11 23.79 0.38
CA LYS A 119 -15.48 24.59 -0.67
C LYS A 119 -14.44 25.56 -0.10
N ALA A 120 -14.77 26.25 1.00
CA ALA A 120 -13.84 27.19 1.63
C ALA A 120 -12.59 26.48 2.18
N TYR A 121 -12.77 25.40 2.95
CA TYR A 121 -11.68 24.66 3.57
C TYR A 121 -10.79 23.96 2.54
N TYR A 122 -11.35 23.26 1.55
CA TYR A 122 -10.55 22.60 0.53
C TYR A 122 -9.84 23.59 -0.39
N LYS A 123 -10.48 24.72 -0.74
CA LYS A 123 -9.80 25.78 -1.52
C LYS A 123 -8.61 26.35 -0.76
N ALA A 124 -8.76 26.60 0.54
CA ALA A 124 -7.68 27.10 1.38
C ALA A 124 -6.53 26.10 1.50
N LEU A 125 -6.84 24.84 1.79
CA LEU A 125 -5.88 23.75 1.86
C LEU A 125 -5.12 23.58 0.52
N THR A 126 -5.85 23.47 -0.59
CA THR A 126 -5.29 23.35 -1.95
C THR A 126 -4.37 24.51 -2.29
N THR A 127 -4.79 25.75 -2.01
CA THR A 127 -3.98 26.94 -2.30
C THR A 127 -2.68 26.91 -1.49
N SER A 128 -2.77 26.56 -0.21
CA SER A 128 -1.63 26.50 0.69
C SER A 128 -0.63 25.39 0.32
N VAL A 129 -1.10 24.18 0.06
CA VAL A 129 -0.28 23.03 -0.37
C VAL A 129 0.45 23.34 -1.69
N ARG A 130 -0.23 23.97 -2.66
CA ARG A 130 0.40 24.41 -3.92
C ARG A 130 1.52 25.40 -3.72
N LYS A 131 1.39 26.29 -2.74
CA LYS A 131 2.38 27.32 -2.46
C LYS A 131 3.57 26.80 -1.67
N HIS A 132 3.33 25.94 -0.67
CA HIS A 132 4.34 25.59 0.33
C HIS A 132 4.93 24.19 0.18
N PHE A 133 4.21 23.26 -0.46
CA PHE A 133 4.56 21.83 -0.51
C PHE A 133 4.53 21.26 -1.94
N ASN A 134 4.98 22.07 -2.91
CA ASN A 134 5.13 21.68 -4.32
C ASN A 134 3.85 21.12 -4.99
N GLY A 135 2.67 21.42 -4.45
CA GLY A 135 1.38 21.01 -5.03
C GLY A 135 0.86 19.65 -4.60
N ASN A 136 1.70 18.71 -4.17
CA ASN A 136 1.29 17.35 -3.84
C ASN A 136 1.89 16.80 -2.53
N GLY A 137 2.58 17.62 -1.74
CA GLY A 137 3.14 17.23 -0.44
C GLY A 137 2.06 17.09 0.64
N VAL A 138 1.04 16.28 0.38
CA VAL A 138 -0.11 16.10 1.26
C VAL A 138 -0.65 14.67 1.18
N ILE A 139 -0.91 14.08 2.36
CA ILE A 139 -1.54 12.77 2.52
C ILE A 139 -2.87 12.99 3.24
N ALA A 140 -3.97 12.46 2.70
CA ALA A 140 -5.28 12.51 3.35
C ALA A 140 -5.50 11.32 4.28
N SER A 141 -6.28 11.55 5.33
CA SER A 141 -6.73 10.55 6.27
C SER A 141 -8.12 10.91 6.81
N MET A 142 -8.96 9.89 7.06
CA MET A 142 -10.37 10.04 7.43
C MET A 142 -11.18 10.85 6.40
N GLU A 143 -10.90 10.64 5.12
CA GLU A 143 -11.35 11.43 3.97
C GLU A 143 -12.46 10.78 3.15
N HIS A 144 -13.17 9.80 3.72
CA HIS A 144 -14.15 8.93 3.04
C HIS A 144 -15.49 9.61 2.74
N CYS A 145 -15.46 10.91 2.43
CA CYS A 145 -16.63 11.76 2.21
C CYS A 145 -16.70 12.23 0.76
N ASN A 146 -17.93 12.42 0.24
CA ASN A 146 -18.13 12.85 -1.16
C ASN A 146 -17.48 14.21 -1.45
N ASP A 147 -17.45 15.15 -0.50
CA ASP A 147 -16.84 16.46 -0.73
C ASP A 147 -15.32 16.34 -0.88
N PHE A 148 -14.68 15.42 -0.15
CA PHE A 148 -13.26 15.16 -0.35
C PHE A 148 -13.01 14.65 -1.77
N MET A 149 -13.77 13.64 -2.21
CA MET A 149 -13.57 13.07 -3.54
C MET A 149 -13.79 14.08 -4.68
N LEU A 150 -14.67 15.07 -4.47
CA LEU A 150 -14.99 16.09 -5.46
C LEU A 150 -14.12 17.35 -5.38
N LEU A 151 -13.67 17.73 -4.19
CA LEU A 151 -13.00 19.02 -3.92
C LEU A 151 -11.57 18.84 -3.39
N GLY A 152 -11.35 17.90 -2.47
CA GLY A 152 -10.04 17.65 -1.86
C GLY A 152 -9.02 17.02 -2.81
N THR A 153 -9.49 16.20 -3.75
CA THR A 153 -8.67 15.53 -4.76
C THR A 153 -8.06 16.49 -5.80
N GLU A 154 -8.43 17.77 -5.78
CA GLU A 154 -7.80 18.81 -6.60
C GLU A 154 -6.31 19.02 -6.25
N ALA A 155 -5.93 18.74 -4.99
CA ALA A 155 -4.54 18.80 -4.52
C ALA A 155 -4.04 17.49 -3.91
N ILE A 156 -4.95 16.65 -3.38
CA ILE A 156 -4.57 15.45 -2.62
C ILE A 156 -4.79 14.20 -3.46
N SER A 157 -3.68 13.57 -3.87
CA SER A 157 -3.72 12.35 -4.69
C SER A 157 -3.36 11.09 -3.92
N LEU A 158 -3.11 11.15 -2.61
CA LEU A 158 -2.73 10.02 -1.76
C LEU A 158 -3.56 10.09 -0.49
N GLY A 159 -4.27 9.00 -0.15
CA GLY A 159 -5.15 8.99 1.02
C GLY A 159 -5.41 7.59 1.57
N ARG A 160 -5.65 7.52 2.88
CA ARG A 160 -5.82 6.25 3.60
C ARG A 160 -7.14 5.60 3.24
N VAL A 161 -7.07 4.39 2.71
CA VAL A 161 -8.26 3.64 2.26
C VAL A 161 -8.82 2.70 3.34
N GLY A 162 -8.11 2.50 4.43
CA GLY A 162 -8.55 1.67 5.56
C GLY A 162 -8.84 2.46 6.84
N ASP A 163 -9.32 1.74 7.83
CA ASP A 163 -9.22 2.16 9.23
C ASP A 163 -7.75 2.09 9.70
N ASP A 164 -7.45 2.54 10.92
CA ASP A 164 -6.10 2.51 11.46
C ASP A 164 -5.58 1.07 11.62
N PHE A 165 -4.27 0.88 11.37
CA PHE A 165 -3.57 -0.31 11.82
C PHE A 165 -3.47 -0.31 13.36
N TRP A 166 -4.12 -1.27 14.00
CA TRP A 166 -4.09 -1.44 15.45
C TRP A 166 -3.06 -2.51 15.86
N CYS A 167 -1.98 -2.09 16.53
CA CYS A 167 -0.95 -3.00 17.05
C CYS A 167 -1.47 -3.89 18.20
N THR A 168 -2.50 -3.41 18.89
CA THR A 168 -3.22 -4.07 19.97
C THR A 168 -4.66 -3.63 19.89
N ASP A 169 -5.58 -4.51 20.28
CA ASP A 169 -6.99 -4.16 20.35
C ASP A 169 -7.23 -2.95 21.27
N PRO A 170 -7.87 -1.87 20.77
CA PRO A 170 -8.08 -0.66 21.56
C PRO A 170 -9.07 -0.87 22.73
N GLN A 171 -9.84 -1.95 22.72
CA GLN A 171 -10.76 -2.37 23.79
C GLN A 171 -10.12 -3.41 24.74
N GLY A 172 -8.85 -3.78 24.54
CA GLY A 172 -8.13 -4.73 25.39
C GLY A 172 -8.52 -6.20 25.21
N VAL A 173 -9.14 -6.57 24.08
CA VAL A 173 -9.46 -7.98 23.77
C VAL A 173 -8.17 -8.74 23.45
N PRO A 174 -7.82 -9.81 24.20
CA PRO A 174 -6.54 -10.51 24.04
C PRO A 174 -6.24 -10.97 22.60
N ASP A 175 -7.24 -11.48 21.89
CA ASP A 175 -7.08 -12.00 20.52
C ASP A 175 -7.19 -10.92 19.44
N GLY A 176 -7.53 -9.67 19.79
CA GLY A 176 -7.67 -8.59 18.81
C GLY A 176 -6.37 -8.12 18.20
N THR A 177 -5.23 -8.51 18.77
CA THR A 177 -3.92 -8.43 18.10
C THR A 177 -3.93 -9.08 16.71
N TYR A 178 -4.75 -10.12 16.49
CA TYR A 178 -4.76 -10.90 15.25
C TYR A 178 -5.95 -10.57 14.34
N TRP A 179 -7.19 -10.72 14.79
CA TRP A 179 -8.36 -10.63 13.90
C TRP A 179 -8.58 -9.23 13.32
N LEU A 180 -8.15 -8.17 14.01
CA LEU A 180 -8.17 -6.80 13.48
C LEU A 180 -7.29 -6.64 12.24
N GLN A 181 -6.22 -7.44 12.11
CA GLN A 181 -5.31 -7.37 10.96
C GLN A 181 -5.98 -7.88 9.68
N GLY A 182 -6.79 -8.92 9.81
CA GLY A 182 -7.64 -9.40 8.72
C GLY A 182 -8.65 -8.33 8.29
N CYS A 183 -9.35 -7.72 9.25
CA CYS A 183 -10.28 -6.60 9.00
C CYS A 183 -9.59 -5.45 8.27
N HIS A 184 -8.43 -4.99 8.77
CA HIS A 184 -7.64 -3.91 8.17
C HIS A 184 -7.34 -4.15 6.70
N MET A 185 -6.85 -5.36 6.38
CA MET A 185 -6.50 -5.73 5.01
C MET A 185 -7.70 -5.78 4.08
N VAL A 186 -8.80 -6.38 4.52
CA VAL A 186 -10.04 -6.45 3.73
C VAL A 186 -10.61 -5.06 3.49
N HIS A 187 -10.64 -4.20 4.52
CA HIS A 187 -11.08 -2.82 4.36
C HIS A 187 -10.21 -2.06 3.35
N CYS A 188 -8.88 -2.15 3.46
CA CYS A 188 -7.98 -1.50 2.51
C CYS A 188 -8.22 -1.98 1.07
N ALA A 189 -8.32 -3.29 0.86
CA ALA A 189 -8.51 -3.88 -0.47
C ALA A 189 -9.88 -3.50 -1.08
N TYR A 190 -10.96 -3.63 -0.33
CA TYR A 190 -12.31 -3.38 -0.84
C TYR A 190 -12.59 -1.88 -1.01
N ASN A 191 -12.12 -1.02 -0.11
CA ASN A 191 -12.24 0.43 -0.30
C ASN A 191 -11.40 0.92 -1.49
N SER A 192 -10.24 0.30 -1.73
CA SER A 192 -9.42 0.60 -2.92
C SER A 192 -10.21 0.43 -4.22
N LEU A 193 -11.12 -0.57 -4.33
CA LEU A 193 -11.93 -0.79 -5.54
C LEU A 193 -12.67 0.46 -6.01
N TRP A 194 -13.14 1.28 -5.08
CA TRP A 194 -13.80 2.53 -5.39
C TRP A 194 -12.82 3.72 -5.43
N MET A 195 -11.93 3.83 -4.44
CA MET A 195 -11.09 5.01 -4.23
C MET A 195 -9.98 5.19 -5.27
N VAL A 196 -9.51 4.12 -5.91
CA VAL A 196 -8.43 4.18 -6.94
C VAL A 196 -8.77 5.06 -8.15
N ASN A 197 -10.05 5.33 -8.37
CA ASN A 197 -10.52 6.20 -9.45
C ASN A 197 -10.27 7.69 -9.16
N PHE A 198 -9.95 8.03 -7.91
CA PHE A 198 -9.77 9.40 -7.44
C PHE A 198 -8.38 9.63 -6.85
N ILE A 199 -7.88 8.66 -6.07
CA ILE A 199 -6.62 8.79 -5.32
C ILE A 199 -5.80 7.51 -5.38
N HIS A 200 -4.50 7.65 -5.10
CA HIS A 200 -3.59 6.56 -4.81
C HIS A 200 -3.90 5.99 -3.41
N PRO A 201 -4.19 4.69 -3.26
CA PRO A 201 -4.48 4.10 -1.96
C PRO A 201 -3.27 4.07 -1.02
N ASP A 202 -3.45 4.58 0.19
CA ASP A 202 -2.57 4.38 1.33
C ASP A 202 -3.15 3.29 2.25
N TRP A 203 -2.40 2.20 2.42
CA TRP A 203 -2.81 1.03 3.22
C TRP A 203 -2.40 1.14 4.69
N ASP A 204 -1.97 2.33 5.11
CA ASP A 204 -1.52 2.68 6.44
C ASP A 204 -0.21 1.98 6.87
N MET A 205 0.36 2.52 7.93
CA MET A 205 1.55 2.00 8.58
C MET A 205 1.37 0.59 9.14
N PHE A 206 2.49 -0.05 9.49
CA PHE A 206 2.51 -1.28 10.29
C PHE A 206 3.77 -1.32 11.17
N GLN A 207 3.82 -2.23 12.14
CA GLN A 207 5.04 -2.48 12.92
C GLN A 207 5.72 -3.76 12.44
N SER A 208 7.00 -3.67 12.09
CA SER A 208 7.81 -4.82 11.64
C SER A 208 8.01 -5.89 12.71
N THR A 209 7.84 -5.54 13.99
CA THR A 209 7.90 -6.50 15.10
C THR A 209 6.54 -7.05 15.54
N HIS A 210 5.45 -6.69 14.86
CA HIS A 210 4.11 -7.20 15.18
C HIS A 210 4.00 -8.71 14.87
N PRO A 211 3.22 -9.52 15.61
CA PRO A 211 3.04 -10.95 15.31
C PRO A 211 2.57 -11.25 13.88
N CYS A 212 1.79 -10.35 13.28
CA CYS A 212 1.34 -10.42 11.88
C CYS A 212 2.20 -9.56 10.92
N ALA A 213 3.44 -9.20 11.28
CA ALA A 213 4.22 -8.26 10.48
C ALA A 213 4.50 -8.75 9.05
N GLU A 214 4.81 -10.04 8.85
CA GLU A 214 5.02 -10.57 7.49
C GLU A 214 3.76 -10.47 6.62
N PHE A 215 2.58 -10.69 7.23
CA PHE A 215 1.28 -10.57 6.58
C PHE A 215 1.01 -9.13 6.11
N HIS A 216 1.32 -8.14 6.96
CA HIS A 216 1.25 -6.72 6.58
C HIS A 216 2.30 -6.35 5.53
N ALA A 217 3.56 -6.77 5.70
CA ALA A 217 4.62 -6.51 4.73
C ALA A 217 4.25 -7.02 3.34
N ALA A 218 3.76 -8.26 3.24
CA ALA A 218 3.33 -8.87 1.99
C ALA A 218 2.17 -8.09 1.33
N SER A 219 1.17 -7.66 2.11
CA SER A 219 0.06 -6.86 1.59
C SER A 219 0.51 -5.47 1.08
N ARG A 220 1.47 -4.82 1.75
CA ARG A 220 2.03 -3.54 1.29
C ARG A 220 2.96 -3.71 0.07
N ALA A 221 3.63 -4.85 -0.06
CA ALA A 221 4.46 -5.14 -1.24
C ALA A 221 3.61 -5.23 -2.53
N ILE A 222 2.40 -5.81 -2.44
CA ILE A 222 1.46 -5.91 -3.57
C ILE A 222 0.54 -4.68 -3.72
N SER A 223 0.33 -3.88 -2.66
CA SER A 223 -0.64 -2.77 -2.66
C SER A 223 -0.42 -1.76 -3.78
N GLY A 224 0.83 -1.59 -4.21
CA GLY A 224 1.24 -0.52 -5.12
C GLY A 224 1.33 0.85 -4.45
N GLY A 225 1.05 0.90 -3.13
CA GLY A 225 1.05 2.06 -2.27
C GLY A 225 2.42 2.42 -1.69
N PRO A 226 2.48 3.48 -0.87
CA PRO A 226 3.62 3.72 0.01
C PRO A 226 3.73 2.66 1.11
N ILE A 227 4.90 2.58 1.74
CA ILE A 227 5.16 1.68 2.87
C ILE A 227 5.65 2.54 4.05
N TYR A 228 4.91 2.49 5.16
CA TYR A 228 5.27 3.17 6.40
C TYR A 228 5.46 2.16 7.52
N VAL A 229 6.47 2.39 8.34
CA VAL A 229 6.72 1.60 9.55
C VAL A 229 6.58 2.49 10.78
N SER A 230 5.95 1.98 11.83
CA SER A 230 5.67 2.69 13.08
C SER A 230 6.28 1.99 14.30
N ASP A 231 7.34 1.24 14.04
CA ASP A 231 8.13 0.54 15.06
C ASP A 231 8.67 1.51 16.12
N CYS A 232 8.76 1.02 17.35
CA CYS A 232 9.47 1.73 18.40
C CYS A 232 10.96 1.86 18.03
N VAL A 233 11.56 3.02 18.33
CA VAL A 233 12.99 3.25 18.11
C VAL A 233 13.83 2.11 18.70
N GLY A 234 14.73 1.55 17.89
CA GLY A 234 15.59 0.42 18.27
C GLY A 234 14.93 -0.97 18.24
N LYS A 235 13.64 -1.08 17.89
CA LYS A 235 12.91 -2.35 17.80
C LYS A 235 12.39 -2.57 16.39
N HIS A 236 13.27 -3.01 15.49
CA HIS A 236 12.93 -3.27 14.09
C HIS A 236 13.30 -4.69 13.71
N ASP A 237 12.47 -5.33 12.89
CA ASP A 237 12.85 -6.54 12.16
C ASP A 237 13.51 -6.17 10.82
N PHE A 238 14.83 -5.95 10.85
CA PHE A 238 15.57 -5.62 9.64
C PHE A 238 15.58 -6.73 8.59
N LYS A 239 15.33 -7.99 8.95
CA LYS A 239 15.25 -9.09 7.98
C LYS A 239 13.98 -8.91 7.14
N LEU A 240 12.85 -8.66 7.79
CA LEU A 240 11.59 -8.37 7.11
C LEU A 240 11.67 -7.06 6.30
N LEU A 241 12.21 -5.99 6.88
CA LEU A 241 12.29 -4.70 6.16
C LEU A 241 13.14 -4.79 4.88
N ARG A 242 14.23 -5.57 4.90
CA ARG A 242 15.08 -5.79 3.72
C ARG A 242 14.42 -6.58 2.59
N SER A 243 13.26 -7.21 2.81
CA SER A 243 12.48 -7.81 1.73
C SER A 243 11.49 -6.83 1.08
N LEU A 244 11.35 -5.61 1.62
CA LEU A 244 10.50 -4.53 1.08
C LEU A 244 11.30 -3.43 0.38
N VAL A 245 12.48 -3.09 0.92
CA VAL A 245 13.28 -1.93 0.50
C VAL A 245 14.61 -2.35 -0.13
N LEU A 246 15.01 -1.62 -1.17
CA LEU A 246 16.33 -1.72 -1.77
C LEU A 246 17.39 -1.01 -0.90
N PRO A 247 18.70 -1.24 -1.14
CA PRO A 247 19.77 -0.59 -0.38
C PRO A 247 19.76 0.94 -0.42
N ASP A 248 19.13 1.55 -1.42
CA ASP A 248 18.95 3.01 -1.54
C ASP A 248 17.69 3.55 -0.84
N GLY A 249 16.93 2.70 -0.15
CA GLY A 249 15.67 3.04 0.52
C GLY A 249 14.45 3.07 -0.40
N SER A 250 14.61 2.90 -1.72
CA SER A 250 13.47 2.80 -2.63
C SER A 250 12.80 1.43 -2.57
N ILE A 251 11.54 1.36 -2.99
CA ILE A 251 10.74 0.11 -2.98
C ILE A 251 10.53 -0.43 -4.39
N LEU A 252 10.38 -1.76 -4.47
CA LEU A 252 9.93 -2.44 -5.69
C LEU A 252 8.40 -2.34 -5.79
N ARG A 253 7.89 -1.16 -6.14
CA ARG A 253 6.44 -0.89 -6.18
C ARG A 253 5.79 -1.53 -7.41
N CYS A 254 4.62 -2.16 -7.22
CA CYS A 254 3.76 -2.56 -8.32
C CYS A 254 3.31 -1.34 -9.16
N GLN A 255 2.84 -1.57 -10.39
CA GLN A 255 2.51 -0.52 -11.36
C GLN A 255 1.12 0.10 -11.12
N PHE A 256 0.16 -0.68 -10.62
CA PHE A 256 -1.18 -0.22 -10.27
C PHE A 256 -1.42 -0.36 -8.77
N TYR A 257 -2.67 -0.64 -8.41
CA TYR A 257 -3.15 -0.76 -7.04
C TYR A 257 -3.64 -2.19 -6.83
N ALA A 258 -3.46 -2.73 -5.63
CA ALA A 258 -4.02 -4.03 -5.32
C ALA A 258 -5.56 -3.95 -5.23
N LEU A 259 -6.22 -4.79 -6.01
CA LEU A 259 -7.68 -4.91 -6.02
C LEU A 259 -8.10 -6.35 -5.74
N PRO A 260 -9.26 -6.58 -5.10
CA PRO A 260 -9.82 -7.92 -4.97
C PRO A 260 -10.00 -8.57 -6.36
N THR A 261 -9.75 -9.86 -6.45
CA THR A 261 -10.06 -10.63 -7.66
C THR A 261 -11.56 -10.76 -7.84
N ARG A 262 -12.00 -10.96 -9.09
CA ARG A 262 -13.44 -10.97 -9.43
C ARG A 262 -14.25 -12.02 -8.69
N ASP A 263 -13.65 -13.17 -8.41
CA ASP A 263 -14.27 -14.27 -7.67
C ASP A 263 -14.42 -14.00 -6.17
N CYS A 264 -13.69 -13.03 -5.61
CA CYS A 264 -13.82 -12.63 -4.21
C CYS A 264 -14.78 -11.46 -3.99
N LEU A 265 -15.12 -10.67 -5.03
CA LEU A 265 -15.83 -9.39 -4.89
C LEU A 265 -17.14 -9.44 -4.07
N PHE A 266 -17.86 -10.55 -4.12
CA PHE A 266 -19.13 -10.74 -3.41
C PHE A 266 -19.07 -11.81 -2.32
N GLU A 267 -17.89 -12.31 -2.02
CA GLU A 267 -17.66 -13.26 -0.92
C GLU A 267 -17.17 -12.53 0.33
N ASP A 268 -17.19 -13.23 1.46
CA ASP A 268 -16.83 -12.71 2.77
C ASP A 268 -15.49 -13.29 3.24
N PRO A 269 -14.37 -12.58 3.03
CA PRO A 269 -13.04 -13.05 3.41
C PRO A 269 -12.74 -12.91 4.92
N LEU A 270 -13.71 -12.49 5.72
CA LEU A 270 -13.52 -12.12 7.13
C LEU A 270 -14.12 -13.13 8.11
N HIS A 271 -15.30 -13.69 7.81
CA HIS A 271 -15.98 -14.59 8.74
C HIS A 271 -17.01 -15.53 8.08
N ASP A 272 -16.64 -16.18 6.98
CA ASP A 272 -17.41 -17.26 6.37
C ASP A 272 -16.78 -18.67 6.53
N GLY A 273 -15.56 -18.73 7.06
CA GLY A 273 -14.79 -19.96 7.28
C GLY A 273 -14.26 -20.65 6.03
N LYS A 274 -14.30 -20.01 4.85
CA LYS A 274 -13.93 -20.66 3.59
C LYS A 274 -13.25 -19.75 2.55
N THR A 275 -13.38 -18.44 2.66
CA THR A 275 -12.91 -17.50 1.64
C THR A 275 -11.61 -16.83 2.07
N MET A 276 -10.60 -16.84 1.21
CA MET A 276 -9.41 -15.99 1.39
C MET A 276 -9.63 -14.63 0.74
N LEU A 277 -9.01 -13.59 1.31
CA LEU A 277 -8.82 -12.36 0.55
C LEU A 277 -7.80 -12.65 -0.56
N LYS A 278 -8.24 -12.59 -1.81
CA LYS A 278 -7.37 -12.71 -2.98
C LYS A 278 -7.31 -11.36 -3.70
N ILE A 279 -6.10 -10.80 -3.82
CA ILE A 279 -5.84 -9.50 -4.42
C ILE A 279 -4.77 -9.60 -5.49
N TRP A 280 -4.87 -8.79 -6.54
CA TRP A 280 -3.94 -8.81 -7.66
C TRP A 280 -3.38 -7.43 -7.97
N ASN A 281 -2.19 -7.40 -8.55
CA ASN A 281 -1.55 -6.23 -9.15
C ASN A 281 -0.58 -6.69 -10.26
N VAL A 282 0.13 -5.77 -10.92
CA VAL A 282 1.11 -6.10 -11.95
C VAL A 282 2.41 -5.33 -11.78
N ASN A 283 3.51 -5.96 -12.18
CA ASN A 283 4.80 -5.36 -12.44
C ASN A 283 4.98 -5.14 -13.95
N LYS A 284 6.15 -4.66 -14.38
CA LYS A 284 6.44 -4.42 -15.81
C LYS A 284 6.35 -5.68 -16.67
N TYR A 285 6.79 -6.83 -16.14
CA TYR A 285 6.91 -8.09 -16.88
C TYR A 285 6.16 -9.27 -16.26
N THR A 286 5.61 -9.10 -15.05
CA THR A 286 4.94 -10.17 -14.31
C THR A 286 3.66 -9.63 -13.66
N GLY A 287 2.70 -10.50 -13.43
CA GLY A 287 1.59 -10.25 -12.53
C GLY A 287 1.93 -10.69 -11.11
N VAL A 288 1.21 -10.13 -10.14
CA VAL A 288 1.33 -10.51 -8.73
C VAL A 288 -0.06 -10.84 -8.21
N LEU A 289 -0.20 -11.99 -7.55
CA LEU A 289 -1.44 -12.42 -6.93
C LEU A 289 -1.14 -12.78 -5.47
N GLY A 290 -1.82 -12.14 -4.54
CA GLY A 290 -1.68 -12.39 -3.10
C GLY A 290 -2.91 -13.08 -2.55
N LEU A 291 -2.69 -14.16 -1.81
CA LEU A 291 -3.73 -14.89 -1.07
C LEU A 291 -3.50 -14.69 0.41
N PHE A 292 -4.55 -14.31 1.14
CA PHE A 292 -4.47 -13.97 2.55
C PHE A 292 -5.63 -14.61 3.31
N ASN A 293 -5.33 -15.36 4.36
CA ASN A 293 -6.35 -15.84 5.27
C ASN A 293 -6.67 -14.74 6.31
N CYS A 294 -7.70 -13.94 6.02
CA CYS A 294 -8.16 -12.85 6.88
C CYS A 294 -9.27 -13.26 7.86
N GLN A 295 -9.59 -14.55 7.96
CA GLN A 295 -10.72 -15.04 8.72
C GLN A 295 -10.52 -14.87 10.23
N GLY A 296 -11.61 -14.59 10.95
CA GLY A 296 -11.63 -14.57 12.42
C GLY A 296 -12.20 -13.29 13.03
N GLY A 297 -12.58 -12.30 12.23
CA GLY A 297 -13.22 -11.08 12.74
C GLY A 297 -13.88 -10.27 11.64
N GLY A 298 -14.83 -9.41 11.98
CA GLY A 298 -15.46 -8.50 11.02
C GLY A 298 -16.71 -7.81 11.55
N TRP A 299 -17.49 -7.22 10.65
CA TRP A 299 -18.57 -6.30 11.00
C TRP A 299 -19.82 -7.02 11.53
N CYS A 300 -20.19 -6.72 12.78
CA CYS A 300 -21.42 -7.23 13.39
C CYS A 300 -22.53 -6.17 13.30
N ARG A 301 -23.56 -6.41 12.48
CA ARG A 301 -24.69 -5.48 12.30
C ARG A 301 -25.49 -5.23 13.57
N GLU A 302 -25.64 -6.23 14.44
CA GLU A 302 -26.42 -6.10 15.68
C GLU A 302 -25.76 -5.14 16.67
N THR A 303 -24.45 -5.29 16.83
CA THR A 303 -23.66 -4.43 17.74
C THR A 303 -23.09 -3.19 17.08
N ARG A 304 -23.20 -3.09 15.75
CA ARG A 304 -22.69 -2.01 14.91
C ARG A 304 -21.20 -1.74 15.13
N LYS A 305 -20.40 -2.80 15.26
CA LYS A 305 -18.94 -2.69 15.39
C LYS A 305 -18.25 -3.94 14.87
N ASN A 306 -16.95 -3.84 14.61
CA ASN A 306 -16.13 -5.01 14.34
C ASN A 306 -15.98 -5.85 15.60
N ARG A 307 -16.06 -7.18 15.45
CA ARG A 307 -15.94 -8.15 16.54
C ARG A 307 -15.13 -9.37 16.10
N SER A 308 -14.59 -10.06 17.09
CA SER A 308 -14.02 -11.40 16.91
C SER A 308 -15.10 -12.41 16.55
N PHE A 309 -14.79 -13.27 15.59
CA PHE A 309 -15.50 -14.49 15.23
C PHE A 309 -14.49 -15.64 15.14
N SER A 310 -13.88 -15.95 16.28
CA SER A 310 -12.79 -16.93 16.41
C SER A 310 -13.11 -18.32 15.84
N GLU A 311 -14.39 -18.69 15.76
CA GLU A 311 -14.86 -19.93 15.14
C GLU A 311 -14.48 -20.05 13.65
N PHE A 312 -14.29 -18.92 12.96
CA PHE A 312 -13.84 -18.90 11.56
C PHE A 312 -12.31 -18.80 11.42
N SER A 313 -11.58 -18.56 12.52
CA SER A 313 -10.12 -18.48 12.53
C SER A 313 -9.49 -19.89 12.48
N HIS A 314 -9.55 -20.53 11.33
CA HIS A 314 -8.92 -21.82 11.05
C HIS A 314 -8.26 -21.84 9.66
N ALA A 315 -7.52 -22.91 9.36
CA ALA A 315 -6.89 -23.08 8.06
C ALA A 315 -7.95 -23.13 6.95
N VAL A 316 -7.76 -22.32 5.91
CA VAL A 316 -8.64 -22.27 4.73
C VAL A 316 -7.86 -22.76 3.52
N SER A 317 -8.53 -23.46 2.60
CA SER A 317 -8.00 -23.79 1.27
C SER A 317 -8.75 -22.99 0.22
N TYR A 318 -8.02 -22.39 -0.72
CA TYR A 318 -8.59 -21.60 -1.81
C TYR A 318 -7.83 -21.83 -3.12
N THR A 319 -8.42 -21.39 -4.25
CA THR A 319 -7.79 -21.55 -5.56
C THR A 319 -7.26 -20.25 -6.13
N ALA A 320 -6.12 -20.35 -6.81
CA ALA A 320 -5.49 -19.28 -7.57
C ALA A 320 -5.27 -19.70 -9.03
N SER A 321 -5.40 -18.76 -9.94
CA SER A 321 -5.23 -18.97 -11.37
C SER A 321 -4.55 -17.75 -12.00
N PRO A 322 -3.74 -17.91 -13.07
CA PRO A 322 -3.24 -16.76 -13.83
C PRO A 322 -4.36 -15.83 -14.32
N ASN A 323 -5.57 -16.36 -14.56
CA ASN A 323 -6.74 -15.57 -14.96
C ASN A 323 -7.34 -14.69 -13.85
N ASP A 324 -6.91 -14.84 -12.60
CA ASP A 324 -7.37 -13.99 -11.51
C ASP A 324 -6.75 -12.58 -11.55
N ILE A 325 -5.70 -12.39 -12.37
CA ILE A 325 -5.06 -11.10 -12.64
C ILE A 325 -5.74 -10.46 -13.87
N GLU A 326 -6.16 -9.20 -13.77
CA GLU A 326 -6.76 -8.48 -14.90
C GLU A 326 -5.71 -7.94 -15.87
N TRP A 327 -5.14 -8.84 -16.67
CA TRP A 327 -4.10 -8.52 -17.65
C TRP A 327 -4.54 -7.54 -18.74
N ASN A 328 -5.82 -7.53 -19.09
CA ASN A 328 -6.38 -6.79 -20.23
C ASN A 328 -6.84 -5.37 -19.87
N ASN A 329 -6.52 -4.87 -18.67
CA ASN A 329 -6.72 -3.46 -18.39
C ASN A 329 -5.84 -2.63 -19.36
N THR A 330 -6.40 -1.57 -19.97
CA THR A 330 -5.80 -0.86 -21.12
C THR A 330 -4.42 -0.25 -20.85
N SER A 331 -4.02 -0.21 -19.59
CA SER A 331 -2.72 0.26 -19.11
C SER A 331 -1.70 -0.85 -18.83
N SER A 332 -2.08 -2.13 -18.87
CA SER A 332 -1.21 -3.24 -18.43
C SER A 332 0.10 -3.28 -19.20
N PRO A 333 1.26 -3.24 -18.51
CA PRO A 333 2.57 -3.26 -19.17
C PRO A 333 2.98 -4.67 -19.63
N VAL A 334 2.30 -5.72 -19.18
CA VAL A 334 2.67 -7.11 -19.47
C VAL A 334 2.04 -7.54 -20.79
N SER A 335 2.89 -7.84 -21.78
CA SER A 335 2.45 -8.41 -23.05
C SER A 335 2.10 -9.89 -22.89
N LEU A 336 0.84 -10.25 -23.17
CA LEU A 336 0.39 -11.65 -23.23
C LEU A 336 0.43 -12.26 -24.63
N LYS A 337 0.99 -11.56 -25.63
CA LYS A 337 1.03 -12.07 -27.01
C LYS A 337 1.65 -13.48 -27.01
N ASP A 338 0.87 -14.44 -27.48
CA ASP A 338 1.22 -15.86 -27.65
C ASP A 338 1.44 -16.68 -26.36
N ALA A 339 1.25 -16.09 -25.17
CA ALA A 339 1.42 -16.79 -23.90
C ALA A 339 0.26 -17.77 -23.62
N GLN A 340 0.53 -19.07 -23.71
CA GLN A 340 -0.43 -20.14 -23.35
C GLN A 340 -0.17 -20.73 -21.96
N ILE A 341 1.04 -20.55 -21.44
CA ILE A 341 1.54 -21.10 -20.19
C ILE A 341 2.15 -19.97 -19.38
N PHE A 342 1.98 -20.05 -18.06
CA PHE A 342 2.53 -19.12 -17.08
C PHE A 342 3.41 -19.90 -16.12
N ALA A 343 4.59 -19.34 -15.82
CA ALA A 343 5.38 -19.75 -14.68
C ALA A 343 4.86 -19.00 -13.45
N VAL A 344 4.36 -19.76 -12.47
CA VAL A 344 3.83 -19.25 -11.20
C VAL A 344 4.82 -19.60 -10.10
N TYR A 345 5.56 -18.61 -9.64
CA TYR A 345 6.46 -18.72 -8.50
C TYR A 345 5.72 -18.43 -7.21
N MET A 346 5.76 -19.38 -6.27
CA MET A 346 5.18 -19.29 -4.93
C MET A 346 6.24 -18.83 -3.94
N PHE A 347 6.07 -17.66 -3.32
CA PHE A 347 7.10 -17.01 -2.51
C PHE A 347 7.42 -17.79 -1.22
N LYS A 348 6.42 -18.24 -0.46
CA LYS A 348 6.64 -18.98 0.79
C LYS A 348 7.12 -20.39 0.51
N GLU A 349 6.60 -21.06 -0.51
CA GLU A 349 7.07 -22.39 -0.91
C GLU A 349 8.43 -22.41 -1.64
N GLN A 350 8.83 -21.29 -2.22
CA GLN A 350 10.02 -21.14 -3.08
C GLN A 350 10.04 -22.11 -4.26
N LYS A 351 8.91 -22.26 -4.95
CA LYS A 351 8.75 -23.21 -6.07
C LYS A 351 8.03 -22.58 -7.24
N VAL A 352 8.35 -23.07 -8.44
CA VAL A 352 7.61 -22.75 -9.67
C VAL A 352 6.62 -23.86 -10.02
N ARG A 353 5.48 -23.45 -10.56
CA ARG A 353 4.50 -24.32 -11.24
C ARG A 353 4.20 -23.74 -12.61
N LEU A 354 4.07 -24.61 -13.61
CA LEU A 354 3.60 -24.23 -14.93
C LEU A 354 2.09 -24.43 -15.00
N LEU A 355 1.37 -23.35 -15.28
CA LEU A 355 -0.09 -23.33 -15.34
C LEU A 355 -0.53 -22.75 -16.68
N LYS A 356 -1.55 -23.33 -17.30
CA LYS A 356 -2.33 -22.64 -18.34
C LYS A 356 -3.20 -21.58 -17.67
N SER A 357 -3.72 -20.66 -18.47
CA SER A 357 -4.58 -19.56 -17.99
C SER A 357 -5.79 -20.04 -17.18
N GLN A 358 -6.36 -21.20 -17.50
CA GLN A 358 -7.54 -21.78 -16.82
C GLN A 358 -7.20 -22.78 -15.71
N ASP A 359 -5.93 -23.15 -15.56
CA ASP A 359 -5.53 -24.08 -14.52
C ASP A 359 -5.69 -23.41 -13.15
N ARG A 360 -5.97 -24.24 -12.13
CA ARG A 360 -6.16 -23.79 -10.75
C ARG A 360 -5.12 -24.46 -9.86
N LEU A 361 -4.47 -23.63 -9.06
CA LEU A 361 -3.57 -24.02 -7.99
C LEU A 361 -4.33 -23.93 -6.66
N GLU A 362 -4.37 -25.01 -5.90
CA GLU A 362 -4.91 -25.00 -4.54
C GLU A 362 -3.84 -24.53 -3.55
N VAL A 363 -4.20 -23.63 -2.64
CA VAL A 363 -3.33 -23.08 -1.60
C VAL A 363 -4.07 -23.17 -0.27
N SER A 364 -3.41 -23.72 0.75
CA SER A 364 -3.94 -23.81 2.12
C SER A 364 -3.15 -22.90 3.05
N LEU A 365 -3.84 -22.04 3.80
CA LEU A 365 -3.21 -21.08 4.71
C LEU A 365 -3.84 -21.13 6.09
N GLU A 366 -2.99 -21.20 7.11
CA GLU A 366 -3.37 -20.91 8.50
C GLU A 366 -3.85 -19.46 8.66
N PRO A 367 -4.64 -19.15 9.70
CA PRO A 367 -5.11 -17.78 9.98
C PRO A 367 -3.97 -16.77 10.00
N PHE A 368 -4.20 -15.60 9.41
CA PHE A 368 -3.25 -14.48 9.35
C PHE A 368 -1.92 -14.82 8.66
N ASN A 369 -1.95 -15.82 7.78
CA ASN A 369 -0.84 -16.18 6.90
C ASN A 369 -1.18 -15.83 5.44
N TYR A 370 -0.19 -15.92 4.56
CA TYR A 370 -0.29 -15.49 3.17
C TYR A 370 0.54 -16.35 2.23
N GLU A 371 0.24 -16.24 0.93
CA GLU A 371 1.14 -16.63 -0.15
C GLU A 371 1.15 -15.52 -1.22
N LEU A 372 2.34 -15.18 -1.73
CA LEU A 372 2.50 -14.27 -2.85
C LEU A 372 2.92 -15.07 -4.07
N LEU A 373 2.17 -14.93 -5.15
CA LEU A 373 2.41 -15.58 -6.42
C LEU A 373 2.92 -14.56 -7.42
N THR A 374 4.13 -14.78 -7.93
CA THR A 374 4.63 -14.08 -9.12
C THR A 374 4.24 -14.88 -10.34
N VAL A 375 3.41 -14.29 -11.22
CA VAL A 375 2.87 -14.93 -12.40
C VAL A 375 3.54 -14.33 -13.62
N SER A 376 4.37 -15.10 -14.32
CA SER A 376 5.07 -14.65 -15.53
C SER A 376 4.58 -15.41 -16.75
N PRO A 377 4.23 -14.74 -17.86
CA PRO A 377 4.03 -15.44 -19.13
C PRO A 377 5.31 -16.16 -19.54
N VAL A 378 5.17 -17.40 -20.04
CA VAL A 378 6.27 -18.18 -20.60
C VAL A 378 6.39 -17.82 -22.08
N ASN A 379 7.58 -17.39 -22.48
CA ASN A 379 7.93 -17.11 -23.86
C ASN A 379 8.74 -18.27 -24.41
N GLU A 380 8.59 -18.55 -25.71
CA GLU A 380 9.36 -19.58 -26.40
C GLU A 380 10.36 -18.92 -27.34
N VAL A 381 11.66 -19.22 -27.18
CA VAL A 381 12.73 -18.68 -28.01
C VAL A 381 13.69 -19.81 -28.37
N ASN A 382 13.89 -20.06 -29.67
CA ASN A 382 14.71 -21.17 -30.16
C ASN A 382 14.35 -22.53 -29.50
N SER A 383 13.05 -22.80 -29.33
CA SER A 383 12.51 -23.99 -28.63
C SER A 383 12.79 -24.07 -27.12
N ILE A 384 13.28 -22.99 -26.52
CA ILE A 384 13.49 -22.87 -25.07
C ILE A 384 12.35 -22.06 -24.47
N GLN A 385 11.72 -22.61 -23.46
CA GLN A 385 10.73 -21.89 -22.68
C GLN A 385 11.42 -21.07 -21.60
N PHE A 386 11.08 -19.78 -21.52
CA PHE A 386 11.69 -18.83 -20.60
C PHE A 386 10.65 -17.91 -19.96
N ALA A 387 10.75 -17.72 -18.65
CA ALA A 387 9.94 -16.76 -17.91
C ALA A 387 10.76 -16.09 -16.80
N VAL A 388 10.60 -14.78 -16.65
CA VAL A 388 11.25 -14.02 -15.58
C VAL A 388 10.51 -14.22 -14.26
N ILE A 389 11.23 -14.45 -13.17
CA ILE A 389 10.63 -14.48 -11.82
C ILE A 389 10.99 -13.17 -11.11
N GLY A 390 12.29 -12.88 -10.96
CA GLY A 390 12.78 -11.65 -10.31
C GLY A 390 13.65 -11.93 -9.09
N LEU A 391 13.76 -10.95 -8.18
CA LEU A 391 14.58 -11.08 -6.96
C LEU A 391 13.79 -11.82 -5.87
N VAL A 392 14.03 -13.12 -5.69
CA VAL A 392 13.22 -13.99 -4.81
C VAL A 392 13.44 -13.74 -3.32
N ASN A 393 14.41 -12.91 -2.96
CA ASN A 393 14.58 -12.37 -1.61
C ASN A 393 13.69 -11.16 -1.31
N MET A 394 12.94 -10.65 -2.29
CA MET A 394 12.05 -9.49 -2.16
C MET A 394 10.58 -9.93 -2.21
N LEU A 395 9.72 -9.35 -1.38
CA LEU A 395 8.28 -9.71 -1.35
C LEU A 395 7.59 -9.41 -2.68
N ASN A 396 7.94 -8.30 -3.34
CA ASN A 396 7.56 -8.07 -4.74
C ASN A 396 8.69 -8.49 -5.69
N THR A 397 8.86 -9.80 -5.83
CA THR A 397 9.90 -10.47 -6.61
C THR A 397 10.07 -9.87 -8.01
N GLY A 398 9.00 -9.86 -8.80
CA GLY A 398 9.01 -9.39 -10.19
C GLY A 398 9.15 -7.87 -10.36
N GLY A 399 8.97 -7.09 -9.28
CA GLY A 399 9.13 -5.64 -9.31
C GLY A 399 10.57 -5.20 -9.62
N ALA A 400 11.54 -6.09 -9.40
CA ALA A 400 12.95 -5.85 -9.72
C ALA A 400 13.24 -5.81 -11.22
N VAL A 401 12.43 -6.48 -12.06
CA VAL A 401 12.69 -6.63 -13.49
C VAL A 401 12.38 -5.34 -14.25
N GLN A 402 13.39 -4.79 -14.92
CA GLN A 402 13.32 -3.52 -15.65
C GLN A 402 13.30 -3.69 -17.17
N SER A 403 13.92 -4.75 -17.70
CA SER A 403 13.91 -5.09 -19.12
C SER A 403 14.02 -6.60 -19.34
N MET A 404 13.52 -7.07 -20.47
CA MET A 404 13.69 -8.45 -20.95
C MET A 404 13.80 -8.41 -22.47
N GLU A 405 14.87 -8.98 -23.00
CA GLU A 405 15.19 -9.01 -24.42
C GLU A 405 15.68 -10.40 -24.83
N PHE A 406 15.20 -10.87 -25.98
CA PHE A 406 15.61 -12.13 -26.58
C PHE A 406 16.54 -11.85 -27.75
N ASP A 407 17.70 -12.51 -27.77
CA ASP A 407 18.66 -12.45 -28.86
C ASP A 407 18.69 -13.84 -29.53
N GLU A 408 17.88 -13.98 -30.59
CA GLU A 408 17.75 -15.23 -31.33
C GLU A 408 19.04 -15.64 -32.04
N GLU A 409 19.83 -14.68 -32.52
CA GLU A 409 21.10 -14.92 -33.22
C GLU A 409 22.17 -15.45 -32.26
N ALA A 410 22.27 -14.84 -31.07
CA ALA A 410 23.20 -15.28 -30.03
C ALA A 410 22.70 -16.49 -29.24
N GLY A 411 21.42 -16.84 -29.32
CA GLY A 411 20.80 -17.87 -28.49
C GLY A 411 20.81 -17.47 -27.00
N SER A 412 20.54 -16.20 -26.70
CA SER A 412 20.61 -15.68 -25.33
C SER A 412 19.38 -14.88 -24.93
N VAL A 413 19.17 -14.77 -23.61
CA VAL A 413 18.14 -13.92 -23.01
C VAL A 413 18.81 -12.91 -22.09
N ARG A 414 18.50 -11.62 -22.24
CA ARG A 414 19.01 -10.54 -21.40
C ARG A 414 17.91 -9.98 -20.53
N VAL A 415 18.15 -9.93 -19.22
CA VAL A 415 17.21 -9.41 -18.23
C VAL A 415 17.87 -8.29 -17.44
N GLY A 416 17.29 -7.10 -17.50
CA GLY A 416 17.70 -5.96 -16.67
C GLY A 416 17.03 -6.03 -15.30
N VAL A 417 17.81 -5.97 -14.24
CA VAL A 417 17.35 -6.09 -12.85
C VAL A 417 17.82 -4.91 -12.02
N ARG A 418 16.91 -4.28 -11.27
CA ARG A 418 17.20 -3.27 -10.25
C ARG A 418 17.10 -3.91 -8.87
N GLY A 419 18.18 -3.83 -8.11
CA GLY A 419 18.26 -4.44 -6.78
C GLY A 419 19.50 -5.32 -6.61
N SER A 420 19.51 -6.07 -5.52
CA SER A 420 20.56 -7.03 -5.20
C SER A 420 19.96 -8.22 -4.46
N GLY A 421 20.62 -9.37 -4.58
CA GLY A 421 20.19 -10.62 -3.96
C GLY A 421 20.06 -11.75 -4.96
N GLU A 422 19.13 -12.66 -4.71
CA GLU A 422 18.97 -13.86 -5.52
C GLU A 422 17.98 -13.60 -6.65
N MET A 423 18.49 -13.51 -7.88
CA MET A 423 17.66 -13.44 -9.08
C MET A 423 17.33 -14.84 -9.56
N SER A 424 16.06 -15.07 -9.85
CA SER A 424 15.57 -16.32 -10.41
C SER A 424 14.82 -16.10 -11.73
N VAL A 425 14.95 -17.09 -12.62
CA VAL A 425 14.16 -17.23 -13.85
C VAL A 425 13.77 -18.68 -14.04
N PHE A 426 12.65 -18.94 -14.71
CA PHE A 426 12.26 -20.26 -15.18
C PHE A 426 12.84 -20.50 -16.58
N THR A 427 13.42 -21.69 -16.79
CA THR A 427 13.94 -22.13 -18.09
C THR A 427 13.67 -23.63 -18.30
N SER A 428 13.26 -24.05 -19.50
CA SER A 428 13.08 -25.49 -19.81
C SER A 428 14.40 -26.23 -19.95
N GLU A 429 15.46 -25.53 -20.36
CA GLU A 429 16.80 -26.07 -20.52
C GLU A 429 17.81 -25.36 -19.62
N LYS A 430 18.90 -26.06 -19.28
CA LYS A 430 19.98 -25.47 -18.48
C LYS A 430 20.82 -24.52 -19.36
N PRO A 431 21.02 -23.25 -18.99
CA PRO A 431 21.96 -22.37 -19.71
C PRO A 431 23.37 -22.95 -19.73
N ARG A 432 24.13 -22.68 -20.80
CA ARG A 432 25.56 -22.98 -20.89
C ARG A 432 26.38 -22.08 -19.97
N SER A 433 26.02 -20.80 -19.89
CA SER A 433 26.67 -19.82 -19.01
C SER A 433 25.71 -18.68 -18.65
N CYS A 434 26.00 -18.01 -17.53
CA CYS A 434 25.33 -16.78 -17.14
C CYS A 434 26.36 -15.67 -16.97
N LYS A 435 26.02 -14.44 -17.38
CA LYS A 435 26.88 -13.26 -17.18
C LYS A 435 26.10 -12.14 -16.51
N ILE A 436 26.77 -11.34 -15.69
CA ILE A 436 26.24 -10.07 -15.19
C ILE A 436 27.14 -8.96 -15.74
N ASN A 437 26.54 -8.02 -16.47
CA ASN A 437 27.26 -6.90 -17.10
C ASN A 437 28.47 -7.37 -17.94
N GLY A 438 28.32 -8.51 -18.63
CA GLY A 438 29.35 -9.14 -19.46
C GLY A 438 30.37 -10.02 -18.72
N ALA A 439 30.40 -10.02 -17.39
CA ALA A 439 31.27 -10.89 -16.60
C ALA A 439 30.59 -12.22 -16.28
N GLU A 440 31.27 -13.34 -16.52
CA GLU A 440 30.75 -14.67 -16.22
C GLU A 440 30.56 -14.89 -14.72
N VAL A 441 29.42 -15.46 -14.34
CA VAL A 441 29.05 -15.71 -12.95
C VAL A 441 28.64 -17.16 -12.73
N LYS A 442 28.83 -17.64 -11.50
CA LYS A 442 28.27 -18.93 -11.09
C LYS A 442 26.75 -18.81 -10.99
N PHE A 443 26.08 -19.85 -11.43
CA PHE A 443 24.63 -19.99 -11.30
C PHE A 443 24.30 -21.41 -10.84
N ARG A 444 23.12 -21.56 -10.24
CA ARG A 444 22.54 -22.86 -9.92
C ARG A 444 21.37 -23.12 -10.87
N TYR A 445 21.21 -24.37 -11.30
CA TYR A 445 20.04 -24.82 -12.04
C TYR A 445 19.44 -26.03 -11.34
N ALA A 446 18.22 -25.89 -10.84
CA ALA A 446 17.46 -26.94 -10.16
C ALA A 446 15.97 -26.70 -10.40
N ASP A 447 15.18 -27.76 -10.57
CA ASP A 447 13.72 -27.68 -10.73
C ASP A 447 13.25 -26.67 -11.79
N GLN A 448 13.99 -26.58 -12.91
CA GLN A 448 13.74 -25.63 -14.02
C GLN A 448 13.87 -24.16 -13.62
N MET A 449 14.57 -23.86 -12.52
CA MET A 449 14.93 -22.52 -12.11
C MET A 449 16.42 -22.30 -12.24
N VAL A 450 16.80 -21.14 -12.78
CA VAL A 450 18.17 -20.64 -12.75
C VAL A 450 18.28 -19.56 -11.67
N GLU A 451 19.18 -19.75 -10.73
CA GLU A 451 19.45 -18.82 -9.61
C GLU A 451 20.82 -18.17 -9.78
N VAL A 452 20.87 -16.83 -9.70
CA VAL A 452 22.08 -16.02 -9.83
C VAL A 452 22.12 -14.97 -8.71
N GLN A 453 23.28 -14.80 -8.08
CA GLN A 453 23.49 -13.76 -7.08
C GLN A 453 23.87 -12.43 -7.74
N VAL A 454 22.98 -11.44 -7.62
CA VAL A 454 23.13 -10.11 -8.23
C VAL A 454 23.71 -9.14 -7.19
N PRO A 455 24.89 -8.54 -7.44
CA PRO A 455 25.43 -7.51 -6.57
C PRO A 455 24.64 -6.20 -6.72
N TRP A 456 24.69 -5.36 -5.69
CA TRP A 456 24.15 -4.01 -5.77
C TRP A 456 25.02 -3.14 -6.70
N ALA A 457 24.45 -2.72 -7.84
CA ALA A 457 25.15 -1.88 -8.82
C ALA A 457 25.11 -0.38 -8.46
N GLY A 458 24.14 0.06 -7.63
CA GLY A 458 23.93 1.46 -7.27
C GLY A 458 22.50 1.93 -7.54
N SER A 459 22.11 3.06 -6.96
CA SER A 459 20.70 3.50 -6.90
C SER A 459 20.02 3.71 -8.26
N LYS A 460 20.81 4.10 -9.28
CA LYS A 460 20.33 4.39 -10.64
C LYS A 460 20.77 3.34 -11.67
N GLU A 461 21.48 2.31 -11.23
CA GLU A 461 22.04 1.32 -12.13
C GLU A 461 21.15 0.08 -12.21
N VAL A 462 21.14 -0.53 -13.39
CA VAL A 462 20.44 -1.78 -13.67
C VAL A 462 21.50 -2.82 -14.04
N SER A 463 21.52 -3.92 -13.30
CA SER A 463 22.36 -5.07 -13.63
C SER A 463 21.73 -5.83 -14.79
N VAL A 464 22.48 -6.05 -15.88
CA VAL A 464 22.01 -6.83 -17.02
C VAL A 464 22.55 -8.26 -16.88
N ILE A 465 21.64 -9.21 -16.78
CA ILE A 465 21.95 -10.63 -16.67
C ILE A 465 21.69 -11.27 -18.03
N GLU A 466 22.71 -11.92 -18.58
CA GLU A 466 22.64 -12.65 -19.85
C GLU A 466 22.66 -14.15 -19.56
N TYR A 467 21.64 -14.86 -20.03
CA TYR A 467 21.52 -16.32 -19.99
C TYR A 467 21.80 -16.86 -21.40
N LEU A 468 22.92 -17.55 -21.57
CA LEU A 468 23.32 -18.12 -22.86
C LEU A 468 22.95 -19.59 -22.93
N PHE A 469 22.16 -19.99 -23.91
CA PHE A 469 21.70 -21.38 -24.10
C PHE A 469 22.45 -22.09 -25.21
#